data_AF-A0A3N5MTL2-F1
#
_entry.id   AF-A0A3N5MTL2-F1
#
_cell.length_a   1.000
_cell.length_b   1.000
_cell.length_c   1.000
_cell.angle_alpha   90.00
_cell.angle_beta   90.00
_cell.angle_gamma   90.00
#
_symmetry.space_group_name_H-M   'P 1'
#
loop_
_entity.id
_entity.type
_entity.pdbx_description
1 polymer ?
#
loop_
_entity_poly.entity_id
_entity_poly.type
_entity_poly.pdbx_seq_one_letter_code
_entity_poly.pdbx_strand_id
1 'polypeptide(L)'
;MFGSSWFVDRNWDRLREHAVAYLQIDQPACAGTSRWSSASNVELKRFHQSAERRLLGNRPFAWRRAVKNGDASFFGLGVPMLAAQGAFTEEELKKTALANLGWWHHSIENTIDKLDFEFMADHLRLYAAYLWDLCTAVVLPFEYVSVADAFIERLDELKAGADGIGLAGAVDNARAFKAAAEKLEAVAQTWRQRYAASESADEAAADRLNTCMKRLSRTLVPLASTSKGTYGHDPYGYTPQGSMIPTLYDVPRYAKLGDGEERWMLETQLVRDRNRIADALIDCRRLIEGTLRDLH
;
A
#
# COMPACT_ATOMS: atom_id res chain seq x y z
N MET A 1 8.37 -13.41 9.89
CA MET A 1 7.49 -13.61 8.72
C MET A 1 7.09 -15.03 8.39
N PHE A 2 7.80 -16.09 8.81
CA PHE A 2 7.41 -17.46 8.42
C PHE A 2 5.94 -17.80 8.77
N GLY A 3 5.48 -17.44 9.96
CA GLY A 3 4.10 -17.73 10.38
C GLY A 3 3.04 -17.01 9.54
N SER A 4 3.19 -15.69 9.32
CA SER A 4 2.23 -14.91 8.53
C SER A 4 2.22 -15.32 7.05
N SER A 5 3.39 -15.57 6.44
CA SER A 5 3.48 -16.09 5.06
C SER A 5 2.81 -17.45 4.95
N TRP A 6 3.10 -18.38 5.86
CA TRP A 6 2.46 -19.70 5.87
C TRP A 6 0.93 -19.60 6.02
N PHE A 7 0.45 -18.69 6.88
CA PHE A 7 -0.98 -18.46 7.05
C PHE A 7 -1.64 -17.95 5.76
N VAL A 8 -1.02 -16.98 5.08
CA VAL A 8 -1.51 -16.44 3.80
C VAL A 8 -1.59 -17.55 2.76
N ASP A 9 -0.54 -18.36 2.63
CA ASP A 9 -0.48 -19.42 1.62
C ASP A 9 -1.56 -20.51 1.88
N ARG A 10 -1.82 -20.86 3.14
CA ARG A 10 -2.81 -21.88 3.50
C ARG A 10 -4.26 -21.39 3.48
N ASN A 11 -4.48 -20.08 3.55
CA ASN A 11 -5.81 -19.48 3.56
C ASN A 11 -6.06 -18.64 2.30
N TRP A 12 -5.32 -18.91 1.22
CA TRP A 12 -5.27 -18.09 0.01
C TRP A 12 -6.66 -17.76 -0.53
N ASP A 13 -7.51 -18.76 -0.79
CA ASP A 13 -8.82 -18.55 -1.42
C ASP A 13 -9.71 -17.65 -0.57
N ARG A 14 -9.83 -17.98 0.73
CA ARG A 14 -10.61 -17.20 1.70
C ARG A 14 -10.10 -15.76 1.80
N LEU A 15 -8.79 -15.57 1.89
CA LEU A 15 -8.20 -14.23 2.04
C LEU A 15 -8.26 -13.43 0.74
N ARG A 16 -8.13 -14.08 -0.42
CA ARG A 16 -8.23 -13.42 -1.73
C ARG A 16 -9.63 -12.90 -1.97
N GLU A 17 -10.64 -13.69 -1.60
CA GLU A 17 -12.04 -13.35 -1.77
C GLU A 17 -12.52 -12.34 -0.72
N HIS A 18 -12.24 -12.58 0.56
CA HIS A 18 -12.93 -11.86 1.63
C HIS A 18 -12.11 -10.75 2.29
N ALA A 19 -10.78 -10.86 2.38
CA ALA A 19 -9.99 -9.87 3.14
C ALA A 19 -10.13 -8.45 2.56
N VAL A 20 -10.30 -7.48 3.44
CA VAL A 20 -10.46 -6.06 3.09
C VAL A 20 -9.10 -5.36 3.17
N ALA A 21 -8.49 -5.36 4.36
CA ALA A 21 -7.18 -4.78 4.63
C ALA A 21 -6.47 -5.59 5.73
N TYR A 22 -5.16 -5.40 5.86
CA TYR A 22 -4.35 -5.98 6.94
C TYR A 22 -3.78 -4.86 7.83
N LEU A 23 -4.26 -4.79 9.08
CA LEU A 23 -3.66 -3.92 10.10
C LEU A 23 -2.57 -4.70 10.84
N GLN A 24 -1.34 -4.23 10.73
CA GLN A 24 -0.21 -4.75 11.48
C GLN A 24 0.02 -3.87 12.72
N ILE A 25 0.02 -4.51 13.88
CA ILE A 25 0.43 -3.91 15.15
C ILE A 25 1.65 -4.69 15.62
N ASP A 26 2.81 -4.04 15.51
CA ASP A 26 4.10 -4.55 15.95
C ASP A 26 4.81 -3.40 16.68
N GLN A 27 5.41 -3.66 17.84
CA GLN A 27 6.09 -2.68 18.69
C GLN A 27 5.30 -1.37 19.02
N PRO A 28 4.03 -1.43 19.46
CA PRO A 28 3.29 -0.22 19.83
C PRO A 28 3.90 0.45 21.08
N ALA A 29 3.81 1.78 21.13
CA ALA A 29 4.12 2.61 22.30
C ALA A 29 5.52 2.38 22.90
N CYS A 30 6.54 2.20 22.06
CA CYS A 30 7.93 2.18 22.51
C CYS A 30 8.27 3.48 23.27
N ALA A 31 8.88 3.34 24.45
CA ALA A 31 9.27 4.46 25.30
C ALA A 31 10.25 5.40 24.59
N GLY A 32 10.05 6.71 24.80
CA GLY A 32 10.85 7.77 24.19
C GLY A 32 10.44 8.13 22.76
N THR A 33 9.41 7.51 22.20
CA THR A 33 8.85 7.93 20.91
C THR A 33 7.94 9.16 21.09
N SER A 34 8.05 10.12 20.18
CA SER A 34 7.42 11.45 20.33
C SER A 34 6.55 11.86 19.13
N ARG A 35 6.70 11.19 17.99
CA ARG A 35 5.85 11.38 16.80
C ARG A 35 5.09 10.10 16.45
N TRP A 36 4.08 10.23 15.60
CA TRP A 36 3.40 9.10 14.99
C TRP A 36 4.01 8.77 13.62
N SER A 37 4.17 7.49 13.31
CA SER A 37 4.61 7.06 11.99
C SER A 37 3.71 5.95 11.48
N SER A 38 3.16 6.16 10.28
CA SER A 38 2.36 5.17 9.57
C SER A 38 3.04 4.73 8.28
N ALA A 39 2.85 3.47 7.93
CA ALA A 39 3.25 2.87 6.69
C ALA A 39 2.06 2.13 6.08
N SER A 40 1.70 2.43 4.83
CA SER A 40 0.57 1.78 4.17
C SER A 40 0.77 1.62 2.67
N ASN A 41 -0.06 0.78 2.05
CA ASN A 41 -0.31 0.93 0.62
C ASN A 41 -1.02 2.26 0.33
N VAL A 42 -0.87 2.79 -0.88
CA VAL A 42 -1.27 4.17 -1.21
C VAL A 42 -2.78 4.35 -1.09
N GLU A 43 -3.57 3.33 -1.43
CA GLU A 43 -5.04 3.39 -1.37
C GLU A 43 -5.59 3.56 0.05
N LEU A 44 -4.81 3.24 1.09
CA LEU A 44 -5.19 3.43 2.50
C LEU A 44 -4.72 4.76 3.08
N LYS A 45 -3.85 5.49 2.38
CA LYS A 45 -3.15 6.66 2.95
C LYS A 45 -4.11 7.73 3.44
N ARG A 46 -5.01 8.19 2.57
CA ARG A 46 -5.95 9.27 2.91
C ARG A 46 -6.89 8.87 4.04
N PHE A 47 -7.30 7.60 4.06
CA PHE A 47 -8.13 7.02 5.12
C PHE A 47 -7.46 7.15 6.49
N HIS A 48 -6.30 6.51 6.70
CA HIS A 48 -5.70 6.48 8.03
C HIS A 48 -5.22 7.87 8.47
N GLN A 49 -4.77 8.72 7.53
CA GLN A 49 -4.38 10.10 7.84
C GLN A 49 -5.55 10.97 8.29
N SER A 50 -6.78 10.66 7.87
CA SER A 50 -7.97 11.35 8.37
C SER A 50 -8.20 11.07 9.86
N ALA A 51 -8.11 9.80 10.27
CA ALA A 51 -8.20 9.40 11.67
C ALA A 51 -7.02 9.93 12.51
N GLU A 52 -5.80 9.91 11.97
CA GLU A 52 -4.61 10.48 12.60
C GLU A 52 -4.79 11.98 12.91
N ARG A 53 -5.19 12.79 11.93
CA ARG A 53 -5.45 14.23 12.13
C ARG A 53 -6.50 14.50 13.20
N ARG A 54 -7.52 13.65 13.30
CA ARG A 54 -8.60 13.78 14.28
C ARG A 54 -8.18 13.40 15.69
N LEU A 55 -7.32 12.40 15.85
CA LEU A 55 -7.05 11.76 17.14
C LEU A 55 -5.67 12.09 17.74
N LEU A 56 -4.71 12.54 16.94
CA LEU A 56 -3.35 12.85 17.40
C LEU A 56 -3.19 14.27 17.96
N GLY A 57 -4.20 15.13 17.82
CA GLY A 57 -4.10 16.54 18.18
C GLY A 57 -2.93 17.21 17.47
N ASN A 58 -1.98 17.78 18.24
CA ASN A 58 -0.80 18.46 17.72
C ASN A 58 0.43 17.54 17.55
N ARG A 59 0.31 16.23 17.81
CA ARG A 59 1.45 15.31 17.68
C ARG A 59 1.87 15.22 16.21
N PRO A 60 3.15 15.45 15.88
CA PRO A 60 3.62 15.30 14.51
C PRO A 60 3.40 13.88 14.00
N PHE A 61 3.01 13.74 12.74
CA PHE A 61 2.87 12.44 12.11
C PHE A 61 3.49 12.42 10.72
N ALA A 62 4.02 11.26 10.33
CA ALA A 62 4.64 11.04 9.03
C ALA A 62 4.14 9.73 8.41
N TRP A 63 4.09 9.71 7.08
CA TRP A 63 3.68 8.54 6.32
C TRP A 63 4.79 8.10 5.37
N ARG A 64 4.91 6.80 5.15
CA ARG A 64 5.70 6.19 4.08
C ARG A 64 4.92 5.07 3.39
N ARG A 65 5.32 4.71 2.17
CA ARG A 65 4.78 3.51 1.52
C ARG A 65 5.22 2.26 2.30
N ALA A 66 4.31 1.31 2.47
CA ALA A 66 4.64 0.01 3.05
C ALA A 66 5.62 -0.76 2.15
N VAL A 67 6.57 -1.44 2.79
CA VAL A 67 7.60 -2.30 2.16
C VAL A 67 7.65 -3.63 2.91
N LYS A 68 8.36 -4.65 2.43
CA LYS A 68 8.46 -5.96 3.12
C LYS A 68 9.34 -5.86 4.37
N ASN A 69 8.70 -5.41 5.45
CA ASN A 69 9.16 -5.45 6.83
C ASN A 69 8.06 -6.04 7.72
N GLY A 70 8.40 -6.41 8.96
CA GLY A 70 7.46 -7.09 9.86
C GLY A 70 6.76 -8.26 9.16
N ASP A 71 5.50 -8.52 9.47
CA ASP A 71 4.61 -9.48 8.79
C ASP A 71 3.88 -8.93 7.54
N ALA A 72 4.56 -8.19 6.65
CA ALA A 72 4.04 -7.72 5.37
C ALA A 72 3.86 -8.84 4.32
N SER A 73 3.11 -9.90 4.67
CA SER A 73 2.96 -11.14 3.89
C SER A 73 1.81 -11.12 2.88
N PHE A 74 1.03 -10.05 2.87
CA PHE A 74 -0.19 -9.95 2.08
C PHE A 74 -0.04 -9.23 0.73
N PHE A 75 1.15 -8.72 0.40
CA PHE A 75 1.36 -7.97 -0.84
C PHE A 75 1.13 -8.80 -2.10
N GLY A 76 1.61 -10.04 -2.17
CA GLY A 76 1.36 -10.92 -3.33
C GLY A 76 -0.12 -11.25 -3.48
N LEU A 77 -0.83 -11.46 -2.37
CA LEU A 77 -2.28 -11.64 -2.34
C LEU A 77 -3.04 -10.38 -2.80
N GLY A 78 -2.39 -9.22 -2.70
CA GLY A 78 -2.92 -7.91 -3.03
C GLY A 78 -3.92 -7.36 -2.02
N VAL A 79 -3.83 -7.77 -0.75
CA VAL A 79 -4.56 -7.08 0.34
C VAL A 79 -3.74 -5.86 0.74
N PRO A 80 -4.34 -4.65 0.75
CA PRO A 80 -3.62 -3.48 1.22
C PRO A 80 -3.40 -3.57 2.73
N MET A 81 -2.24 -3.10 3.18
CA MET A 81 -1.88 -3.10 4.60
C MET A 81 -1.64 -1.70 5.13
N LEU A 82 -1.80 -1.58 6.45
CA LEU A 82 -1.43 -0.44 7.26
C LEU A 82 -0.66 -0.95 8.49
N ALA A 83 0.43 -0.30 8.83
CA ALA A 83 1.13 -0.42 10.10
C ALA A 83 1.32 1.00 10.64
N ALA A 84 1.12 1.21 11.94
CA ALA A 84 1.33 2.52 12.53
C ALA A 84 1.75 2.39 13.99
N GLN A 85 2.64 3.27 14.43
CA GLN A 85 3.21 3.24 15.78
C GLN A 85 3.85 4.60 16.12
N GLY A 86 4.18 4.78 17.40
CA GLY A 86 5.10 5.80 17.86
C GLY A 86 6.47 5.63 17.21
N ALA A 87 7.11 6.75 16.87
CA ALA A 87 8.45 6.76 16.30
C ALA A 87 9.30 7.87 16.90
N PHE A 88 10.62 7.64 16.89
CA PHE A 88 11.62 8.67 17.15
C PHE A 88 11.72 9.64 15.97
N THR A 89 12.05 10.89 16.29
CA THR A 89 12.46 11.92 15.33
C THR A 89 13.80 11.57 14.68
N GLU A 90 14.12 12.21 13.56
CA GLU A 90 15.42 11.99 12.91
C GLU A 90 16.60 12.40 13.78
N GLU A 91 16.45 13.44 14.60
CA GLU A 91 17.47 13.90 15.52
C GLU A 91 17.75 12.85 16.62
N GLU A 92 16.70 12.30 17.22
CA GLU A 92 16.80 11.22 18.22
C GLU A 92 17.43 9.95 17.62
N LEU A 93 17.05 9.59 16.39
CA LEU A 93 17.65 8.45 15.68
C LEU A 93 19.15 8.65 15.45
N LYS A 94 19.58 9.84 15.01
CA LYS A 94 21.01 10.14 14.80
C LYS A 94 21.82 10.04 16.09
N LYS A 95 21.23 10.38 17.24
CA LYS A 95 21.86 10.24 18.57
C LYS A 95 21.96 8.80 19.06
N THR A 96 21.21 7.87 18.48
CA THR A 96 21.06 6.48 18.94
C THR A 96 21.52 5.45 17.90
N ALA A 97 22.44 5.82 17.02
CA ALA A 97 22.92 4.97 15.92
C ALA A 97 21.77 4.36 15.08
N LEU A 98 20.69 5.15 14.90
CA LEU A 98 19.48 4.79 14.16
C LEU A 98 18.66 3.64 14.78
N ALA A 99 18.73 3.44 16.10
CA ALA A 99 17.92 2.47 16.83
C ALA A 99 16.42 2.87 16.83
N ASN A 100 15.74 2.52 15.74
CA ASN A 100 14.37 2.97 15.44
C ASN A 100 13.27 2.36 16.31
N LEU A 101 13.59 1.36 17.11
CA LEU A 101 12.73 0.72 18.10
C LEU A 101 13.33 0.80 19.51
N GLY A 102 14.36 1.64 19.70
CA GLY A 102 15.15 1.73 20.93
C GLY A 102 16.35 0.78 20.91
N TRP A 103 17.41 1.13 21.66
CA TRP A 103 18.66 0.36 21.75
C TRP A 103 18.48 -1.02 22.40
N TRP A 104 17.42 -1.17 23.20
CA TRP A 104 17.05 -2.39 23.91
C TRP A 104 16.32 -3.40 23.03
N HIS A 105 15.84 -2.99 21.85
CA HIS A 105 15.09 -3.85 20.94
C HIS A 105 15.92 -5.07 20.53
N HIS A 106 15.31 -6.26 20.54
CA HIS A 106 15.97 -7.57 20.34
C HIS A 106 17.10 -7.89 21.34
N SER A 107 17.08 -7.30 22.54
CA SER A 107 17.97 -7.68 23.66
C SER A 107 17.19 -8.19 24.86
N ILE A 108 17.90 -8.66 25.89
CA ILE A 108 17.30 -9.05 27.18
C ILE A 108 16.69 -7.86 27.94
N GLU A 109 17.09 -6.63 27.58
CA GLU A 109 16.57 -5.38 28.14
C GLU A 109 15.22 -4.97 27.51
N ASN A 110 14.70 -5.75 26.56
CA ASN A 110 13.38 -5.53 25.96
C ASN A 110 12.28 -6.03 26.91
N THR A 111 12.04 -5.26 27.96
CA THR A 111 11.08 -5.55 29.03
C THR A 111 9.95 -4.53 29.09
N ILE A 112 8.91 -4.80 29.91
CA ILE A 112 7.67 -4.00 29.94
C ILE A 112 7.87 -2.53 30.33
N ASP A 113 8.96 -2.19 31.02
CA ASP A 113 9.36 -0.82 31.35
C ASP A 113 9.76 0.00 30.11
N LYS A 114 9.89 -0.64 28.94
CA LYS A 114 10.13 0.02 27.64
C LYS A 114 8.84 0.40 26.93
N LEU A 115 7.68 0.23 27.56
CA LEU A 115 6.40 0.70 27.05
C LEU A 115 5.99 2.02 27.72
N ASP A 116 5.60 2.97 26.90
CA ASP A 116 4.94 4.20 27.34
C ASP A 116 3.42 3.95 27.44
N PHE A 117 2.94 3.72 28.66
CA PHE A 117 1.52 3.46 28.90
C PHE A 117 0.62 4.69 28.73
N GLU A 118 1.17 5.91 28.83
CA GLU A 118 0.40 7.11 28.53
C GLU A 118 0.15 7.21 27.02
N PHE A 119 1.18 6.99 26.21
CA PHE A 119 1.05 7.00 24.75
C PHE A 119 0.36 5.74 24.21
N MET A 120 0.37 4.63 24.95
CA MET A 120 -0.40 3.41 24.61
C MET A 120 -1.90 3.71 24.46
N ALA A 121 -2.45 4.59 25.29
CA ALA A 121 -3.87 4.97 25.18
C ALA A 121 -4.20 5.57 23.80
N ASP A 122 -3.32 6.40 23.25
CA ASP A 122 -3.53 6.97 21.91
C ASP A 122 -3.34 5.94 20.81
N HIS A 123 -2.38 5.01 20.96
CA HIS A 123 -2.22 3.89 20.03
C HIS A 123 -3.49 3.05 19.95
N LEU A 124 -4.02 2.65 21.11
CA LEU A 124 -5.25 1.84 21.18
C LEU A 124 -6.45 2.58 20.58
N ARG A 125 -6.59 3.89 20.84
CA ARG A 125 -7.65 4.72 20.24
C ARG A 125 -7.54 4.77 18.71
N LEU A 126 -6.33 4.96 18.18
CA LEU A 126 -6.11 4.98 16.73
C LEU A 126 -6.36 3.63 16.08
N TYR A 127 -5.85 2.54 16.67
CA TYR A 127 -6.11 1.20 16.16
C TYR A 127 -7.59 0.84 16.20
N ALA A 128 -8.29 1.19 17.28
CA ALA A 128 -9.73 1.01 17.38
C ALA A 128 -10.47 1.83 16.31
N ALA A 129 -10.07 3.09 16.07
CA ALA A 129 -10.67 3.91 15.03
C ALA A 129 -10.44 3.35 13.62
N TYR A 130 -9.22 2.88 13.32
CA TYR A 130 -8.93 2.25 12.03
C TYR A 130 -9.77 0.99 11.81
N LEU A 131 -9.82 0.12 12.83
CA LEU A 131 -10.58 -1.13 12.76
C LEU A 131 -12.08 -0.85 12.66
N TRP A 132 -12.59 0.08 13.47
CA TRP A 132 -13.99 0.48 13.44
C TRP A 132 -14.38 0.93 12.04
N ASP A 133 -13.69 1.93 11.49
CA ASP A 133 -14.01 2.48 10.18
C ASP A 133 -13.89 1.41 9.08
N LEU A 134 -12.87 0.54 9.11
CA LEU A 134 -12.71 -0.55 8.13
C LEU A 134 -13.77 -1.65 8.26
N CYS A 135 -14.31 -1.88 9.46
CA CYS A 135 -15.32 -2.90 9.72
C CYS A 135 -16.76 -2.41 9.59
N THR A 136 -16.99 -1.09 9.67
CA THR A 136 -18.34 -0.51 9.66
C THR A 136 -18.61 0.41 8.48
N ALA A 137 -17.61 0.79 7.69
CA ALA A 137 -17.85 1.61 6.50
C ALA A 137 -18.64 0.81 5.44
N VAL A 138 -19.83 1.31 5.11
CA VAL A 138 -20.69 0.73 4.06
C VAL A 138 -19.96 0.72 2.71
N VAL A 139 -19.31 1.83 2.35
CA VAL A 139 -18.40 1.91 1.18
C VAL A 139 -16.96 2.02 1.69
N LEU A 140 -16.10 1.12 1.25
CA LEU A 140 -14.71 1.04 1.68
C LEU A 140 -13.99 2.40 1.47
N PRO A 141 -13.13 2.81 2.41
CA PRO A 141 -12.46 4.10 2.37
C PRO A 141 -11.18 4.06 1.51
N PHE A 142 -11.18 3.27 0.44
CA PHE A 142 -10.04 3.17 -0.49
C PHE A 142 -10.17 4.23 -1.57
N GLU A 143 -9.04 4.74 -2.04
CA GLU A 143 -8.98 5.69 -3.15
C GLU A 143 -7.85 5.33 -4.11
N TYR A 144 -8.10 5.50 -5.41
CA TYR A 144 -7.18 5.04 -6.46
C TYR A 144 -6.58 6.17 -7.30
N VAL A 145 -6.95 7.42 -7.02
CA VAL A 145 -6.40 8.57 -7.74
C VAL A 145 -4.93 8.74 -7.38
N SER A 146 -4.60 8.68 -6.08
CA SER A 146 -3.22 8.80 -5.63
C SER A 146 -2.40 7.55 -5.96
N VAL A 147 -3.05 6.38 -6.08
CA VAL A 147 -2.40 5.16 -6.61
C VAL A 147 -1.97 5.42 -8.06
N ALA A 148 -2.86 5.93 -8.90
CA ALA A 148 -2.54 6.25 -10.29
C ALA A 148 -1.42 7.29 -10.39
N ASP A 149 -1.44 8.33 -9.54
CA ASP A 149 -0.35 9.32 -9.47
C ASP A 149 1.00 8.67 -9.16
N ALA A 150 1.05 7.74 -8.19
CA ALA A 150 2.29 7.03 -7.86
C ALA A 150 2.81 6.15 -9.00
N PHE A 151 1.94 5.53 -9.80
CA PHE A 151 2.35 4.82 -11.02
C PHE A 151 2.88 5.77 -12.08
N ILE A 152 2.21 6.90 -12.32
CA ILE A 152 2.64 7.90 -13.32
C ILE A 152 4.00 8.48 -12.93
N GLU A 153 4.17 8.93 -11.69
CA GLU A 153 5.42 9.50 -11.17
C GLU A 153 6.58 8.53 -11.37
N ARG A 154 6.39 7.26 -10.95
CA ARG A 154 7.43 6.25 -11.08
C ARG A 154 7.79 5.93 -12.53
N LEU A 155 6.79 5.79 -13.39
CA LEU A 155 7.04 5.49 -14.80
C LEU A 155 7.71 6.68 -15.51
N ASP A 156 7.35 7.92 -15.15
CA ASP A 156 7.97 9.14 -15.66
C ASP A 156 9.42 9.28 -15.17
N GLU A 157 9.71 8.99 -13.90
CA GLU A 157 11.07 8.96 -13.33
C GLU A 157 12.00 8.04 -14.13
N LEU A 158 11.49 6.88 -14.57
CA LEU A 158 12.28 5.87 -15.26
C LEU A 158 12.46 6.11 -16.76
N LYS A 159 11.73 7.05 -17.38
CA LYS A 159 11.74 7.27 -18.84
C LYS A 159 13.13 7.48 -19.43
N ALA A 160 13.94 8.30 -18.78
CA ALA A 160 15.26 8.68 -19.31
C ALA A 160 16.26 7.52 -19.40
N GLY A 161 16.02 6.41 -18.70
CA GLY A 161 16.88 5.21 -18.72
C GLY A 161 16.27 4.02 -19.45
N ALA A 162 15.14 4.20 -20.15
CA ALA A 162 14.29 3.11 -20.59
C ALA A 162 14.15 2.97 -22.12
N ASP A 163 15.14 3.45 -22.87
CA ASP A 163 15.19 3.29 -24.33
C ASP A 163 15.04 1.80 -24.71
N GLY A 164 14.16 1.50 -25.66
CA GLY A 164 13.83 0.12 -26.06
C GLY A 164 12.76 -0.57 -25.19
N ILE A 165 12.57 -0.16 -23.92
CA ILE A 165 11.58 -0.80 -23.02
C ILE A 165 10.14 -0.39 -23.38
N GLY A 166 9.94 0.85 -23.87
CA GLY A 166 8.64 1.36 -24.30
C GLY A 166 7.72 1.79 -23.15
N LEU A 167 8.24 2.51 -22.15
CA LEU A 167 7.46 2.99 -20.99
C LEU A 167 6.36 3.99 -21.35
N ALA A 168 6.43 4.67 -22.50
CA ALA A 168 5.45 5.69 -22.91
C ALA A 168 4.01 5.15 -22.91
N GLY A 169 3.77 3.97 -23.50
CA GLY A 169 2.45 3.37 -23.52
C GLY A 169 1.94 2.98 -22.13
N ALA A 170 2.83 2.57 -21.22
CA ALA A 170 2.45 2.30 -19.83
C ALA A 170 2.03 3.58 -19.10
N VAL A 171 2.69 4.73 -19.37
CA VAL A 171 2.30 6.03 -18.83
C VAL A 171 0.94 6.48 -19.34
N ASP A 172 0.67 6.32 -20.64
CA ASP A 172 -0.63 6.69 -21.20
C ASP A 172 -1.76 5.83 -20.60
N ASN A 173 -1.52 4.55 -20.39
CA ASN A 173 -2.45 3.67 -19.68
C ASN A 173 -2.62 4.07 -18.21
N ALA A 174 -1.57 4.49 -17.52
CA ALA A 174 -1.65 4.99 -16.13
C ALA A 174 -2.49 6.27 -16.03
N ARG A 175 -2.35 7.19 -17.01
CA ARG A 175 -3.18 8.40 -17.11
C ARG A 175 -4.65 8.08 -17.42
N ALA A 176 -4.91 7.13 -18.31
CA ALA A 176 -6.27 6.68 -18.59
C ALA A 176 -6.90 5.97 -17.38
N PHE A 177 -6.13 5.18 -16.63
CA PHE A 177 -6.55 4.61 -15.35
C PHE A 177 -6.86 5.70 -14.32
N LYS A 178 -6.02 6.75 -14.20
CA LYS A 178 -6.26 7.89 -13.32
C LYS A 178 -7.62 8.55 -13.61
N ALA A 179 -7.91 8.84 -14.87
CA ALA A 179 -9.19 9.44 -15.25
C ALA A 179 -10.41 8.57 -14.88
N ALA A 180 -10.28 7.24 -14.92
CA ALA A 180 -11.31 6.35 -14.43
C ALA A 180 -11.39 6.33 -12.89
N ALA A 181 -10.25 6.34 -12.20
CA ALA A 181 -10.18 6.40 -10.74
C ALA A 181 -10.81 7.69 -10.18
N GLU A 182 -10.66 8.83 -10.86
CA GLU A 182 -11.32 10.09 -10.50
C GLU A 182 -12.85 9.98 -10.56
N LYS A 183 -13.38 9.32 -11.61
CA LYS A 183 -14.82 9.03 -11.72
C LYS A 183 -15.30 8.08 -10.64
N LEU A 184 -14.54 7.02 -10.36
CA LEU A 184 -14.84 6.08 -9.27
C LEU A 184 -14.94 6.81 -7.93
N GLU A 185 -13.96 7.67 -7.62
CA GLU A 185 -13.95 8.40 -6.35
C GLU A 185 -15.14 9.35 -6.22
N ALA A 186 -15.49 10.09 -7.28
CA ALA A 186 -16.65 10.98 -7.28
C ALA A 186 -17.97 10.21 -7.04
N VAL A 187 -18.15 9.06 -7.69
CA VAL A 187 -19.32 8.21 -7.50
C VAL A 187 -19.34 7.58 -6.10
N ALA A 188 -18.21 7.05 -5.64
CA ALA A 188 -18.08 6.49 -4.29
C ALA A 188 -18.39 7.54 -3.22
N GLN A 189 -17.92 8.78 -3.40
CA GLN A 189 -18.21 9.88 -2.48
C GLN A 189 -19.71 10.23 -2.44
N THR A 190 -20.38 10.22 -3.59
CA THR A 190 -21.82 10.43 -3.67
C THR A 190 -22.59 9.35 -2.91
N TRP A 191 -22.19 8.09 -3.06
CA TRP A 191 -22.80 6.97 -2.31
C TRP A 191 -22.50 7.04 -0.81
N ARG A 192 -21.27 7.35 -0.41
CA ARG A 192 -20.92 7.57 1.02
C ARG A 192 -21.83 8.63 1.65
N GLN A 193 -22.09 9.74 0.97
CA GLN A 193 -23.01 10.79 1.45
C GLN A 193 -24.45 10.30 1.58
N ARG A 194 -24.94 9.49 0.62
CA ARG A 194 -26.29 8.90 0.67
C ARG A 194 -26.45 7.96 1.86
N TYR A 195 -25.48 7.06 2.07
CA TYR A 195 -25.50 6.13 3.20
C TYR A 195 -25.38 6.84 4.55
N ALA A 196 -24.61 7.93 4.63
CA ALA A 196 -24.54 8.74 5.85
C ALA A 196 -25.85 9.46 6.19
N ALA A 197 -26.73 9.69 5.20
CA ALA A 197 -27.99 10.42 5.39
C ALA A 197 -29.22 9.50 5.60
N SER A 198 -29.08 8.18 5.45
CA SER A 198 -30.20 7.23 5.50
C SER A 198 -29.81 5.93 6.22
N GLU A 199 -30.54 5.60 7.29
CA GLU A 199 -30.30 4.40 8.12
C GLU A 199 -30.78 3.08 7.47
N SER A 200 -31.53 3.12 6.36
CA SER A 200 -32.17 1.94 5.74
C SER A 200 -31.90 1.83 4.23
N ALA A 201 -30.72 2.24 3.77
CA ALA A 201 -30.39 2.23 2.36
C ALA A 201 -30.00 0.83 1.85
N ASP A 202 -30.48 0.46 0.67
CA ASP A 202 -30.01 -0.70 -0.09
C ASP A 202 -28.50 -0.61 -0.35
N GLU A 203 -27.76 -1.64 0.08
CA GLU A 203 -26.29 -1.72 -0.01
C GLU A 203 -25.79 -2.33 -1.32
N ALA A 204 -26.67 -2.69 -2.27
CA ALA A 204 -26.24 -3.29 -3.55
C ALA A 204 -25.24 -2.44 -4.33
N ALA A 205 -25.35 -1.10 -4.25
CA ALA A 205 -24.37 -0.20 -4.86
C ALA A 205 -23.03 -0.22 -4.11
N ALA A 206 -23.06 -0.27 -2.78
CA ALA A 206 -21.88 -0.41 -1.94
C ALA A 206 -21.14 -1.72 -2.22
N ASP A 207 -21.84 -2.84 -2.34
CA ASP A 207 -21.26 -4.14 -2.67
C ASP A 207 -20.50 -4.12 -4.00
N ARG A 208 -21.08 -3.48 -5.03
CA ARG A 208 -20.43 -3.30 -6.34
C ARG A 208 -19.17 -2.45 -6.25
N LEU A 209 -19.25 -1.31 -5.54
CA LEU A 209 -18.11 -0.43 -5.32
C LEU A 209 -17.00 -1.14 -4.53
N ASN A 210 -17.34 -1.80 -3.43
CA ASN A 210 -16.40 -2.52 -2.56
C ASN A 210 -15.74 -3.68 -3.29
N THR A 211 -16.50 -4.41 -4.12
CA THR A 211 -15.97 -5.48 -4.96
C THR A 211 -14.97 -4.93 -5.98
N CYS A 212 -15.30 -3.81 -6.64
CA CYS A 212 -14.39 -3.13 -7.55
C CYS A 212 -13.10 -2.69 -6.83
N MET A 213 -13.23 -2.00 -5.70
CA MET A 213 -12.09 -1.55 -4.90
C MET A 213 -11.20 -2.71 -4.44
N LYS A 214 -11.77 -3.81 -3.94
CA LYS A 214 -10.97 -4.98 -3.55
C LYS A 214 -10.24 -5.60 -4.74
N ARG A 215 -10.89 -5.70 -5.90
CA ARG A 215 -10.27 -6.24 -7.12
C ARG A 215 -9.15 -5.33 -7.64
N LEU A 216 -9.30 -4.01 -7.54
CA LEU A 216 -8.23 -3.05 -7.86
C LEU A 216 -7.00 -3.30 -6.98
N SER A 217 -7.14 -3.40 -5.65
CA SER A 217 -6.00 -3.76 -4.78
C SER A 217 -5.38 -5.10 -5.16
N ARG A 218 -6.19 -6.11 -5.51
CA ARG A 218 -5.70 -7.47 -5.84
C ARG A 218 -4.80 -7.49 -7.08
N THR A 219 -4.95 -6.48 -7.93
CA THR A 219 -4.14 -6.29 -9.14
C THR A 219 -2.98 -5.33 -8.88
N LEU A 220 -3.24 -4.20 -8.22
CA LEU A 220 -2.28 -3.08 -8.13
C LEU A 220 -1.28 -3.23 -6.99
N VAL A 221 -1.66 -3.79 -5.84
CA VAL A 221 -0.76 -3.95 -4.69
C VAL A 221 0.44 -4.84 -5.03
N PRO A 222 0.28 -6.02 -5.68
CA PRO A 222 1.42 -6.85 -6.06
C PRO A 222 2.39 -6.10 -6.99
N LEU A 223 1.87 -5.36 -7.97
CA LEU A 223 2.69 -4.57 -8.90
C LEU A 223 3.43 -3.43 -8.19
N ALA A 224 2.76 -2.74 -7.28
CA ALA A 224 3.32 -1.60 -6.56
C ALA A 224 4.32 -2.00 -5.47
N SER A 225 4.29 -3.26 -5.01
CA SER A 225 4.93 -3.65 -3.74
C SER A 225 5.80 -4.90 -3.80
N THR A 226 5.82 -5.65 -4.91
CA THR A 226 6.58 -6.91 -5.01
C THR A 226 7.45 -6.99 -6.26
N SER A 227 8.53 -7.76 -6.17
CA SER A 227 9.33 -8.19 -7.33
C SER A 227 8.94 -9.60 -7.80
N LYS A 228 8.62 -10.51 -6.87
CA LYS A 228 8.17 -11.87 -7.20
C LYS A 228 6.73 -11.96 -7.73
N GLY A 229 5.90 -10.94 -7.51
CA GLY A 229 4.50 -10.94 -7.94
C GLY A 229 3.57 -11.70 -6.99
N THR A 230 2.41 -12.08 -7.54
CA THR A 230 1.24 -12.55 -6.78
C THR A 230 1.48 -13.78 -5.92
N TYR A 231 2.20 -14.78 -6.46
CA TYR A 231 2.31 -16.12 -5.86
C TYR A 231 3.64 -16.37 -5.14
N GLY A 232 4.42 -15.33 -4.89
CA GLY A 232 5.71 -15.44 -4.22
C GLY A 232 5.89 -14.43 -3.09
N HIS A 233 6.81 -14.75 -2.17
CA HIS A 233 7.23 -13.85 -1.11
C HIS A 233 8.64 -13.33 -1.38
N ASP A 234 8.77 -12.01 -1.55
CA ASP A 234 10.08 -11.38 -1.55
C ASP A 234 10.74 -11.49 -0.16
N PRO A 235 12.08 -11.54 -0.10
CA PRO A 235 12.81 -11.56 1.17
C PRO A 235 12.57 -10.30 2.02
N TYR A 236 12.75 -10.43 3.33
CA TYR A 236 12.74 -9.30 4.26
C TYR A 236 13.77 -8.24 3.85
N GLY A 237 13.36 -6.97 3.78
CA GLY A 237 14.27 -5.86 3.46
C GLY A 237 14.83 -5.88 2.04
N TYR A 238 14.18 -6.58 1.10
CA TYR A 238 14.65 -6.67 -0.28
C TYR A 238 14.65 -5.30 -0.96
N THR A 239 15.82 -4.83 -1.39
CA THR A 239 16.05 -3.45 -1.85
C THR A 239 15.10 -2.96 -2.95
N PRO A 240 14.79 -3.74 -4.00
CA PRO A 240 13.85 -3.32 -5.05
C PRO A 240 12.48 -2.91 -4.51
N GLN A 241 12.00 -3.57 -3.44
CA GLN A 241 10.73 -3.22 -2.83
C GLN A 241 10.70 -1.85 -2.17
N GLY A 242 11.86 -1.24 -1.91
CA GLY A 242 11.93 0.16 -1.49
C GLY A 242 11.39 1.12 -2.54
N SER A 243 11.38 0.71 -3.82
CA SER A 243 10.84 1.50 -4.93
C SER A 243 9.38 1.18 -5.24
N MET A 244 8.66 2.16 -5.79
CA MET A 244 7.39 1.93 -6.45
C MET A 244 7.65 1.12 -7.74
N ILE A 245 6.80 0.13 -8.04
CA ILE A 245 6.99 -0.84 -9.15
C ILE A 245 8.36 -1.55 -9.06
N PRO A 246 8.55 -2.46 -8.09
CA PRO A 246 9.85 -3.09 -7.83
C PRO A 246 10.43 -3.90 -9.00
N THR A 247 9.59 -4.38 -9.92
CA THR A 247 10.03 -5.11 -11.11
C THR A 247 10.79 -4.22 -12.11
N LEU A 248 10.63 -2.90 -12.03
CA LEU A 248 11.37 -1.93 -12.85
C LEU A 248 12.57 -1.32 -12.12
N TYR A 249 12.98 -1.89 -10.97
CA TYR A 249 14.10 -1.37 -10.18
C TYR A 249 15.41 -1.28 -10.97
N ASP A 250 15.66 -2.21 -11.89
CA ASP A 250 16.91 -2.32 -12.65
C ASP A 250 16.97 -1.45 -13.91
N VAL A 251 15.97 -0.61 -14.21
CA VAL A 251 16.03 0.32 -15.35
C VAL A 251 17.29 1.22 -15.32
N PRO A 252 17.71 1.81 -14.19
CA PRO A 252 18.95 2.60 -14.14
C PRO A 252 20.23 1.78 -14.39
N ARG A 253 20.21 0.48 -14.09
CA ARG A 253 21.31 -0.43 -14.44
C ARG A 253 21.30 -0.72 -15.93
N TYR A 254 20.14 -1.05 -16.48
CA TYR A 254 19.95 -1.28 -17.92
C TYR A 254 20.49 -0.12 -18.76
N ALA A 255 20.20 1.13 -18.36
CA ALA A 255 20.69 2.33 -19.04
C ALA A 255 22.23 2.43 -19.17
N LYS A 256 22.97 1.77 -18.27
CA LYS A 256 24.44 1.82 -18.20
C LYS A 256 25.12 0.63 -18.88
N LEU A 257 24.37 -0.42 -19.24
CA LEU A 257 24.95 -1.60 -19.88
C LEU A 257 25.31 -1.30 -21.34
N GLY A 258 26.48 -1.77 -21.77
CA GLY A 258 26.83 -1.81 -23.20
C GLY A 258 26.00 -2.83 -23.95
N ASP A 259 26.12 -2.85 -25.27
CA ASP A 259 25.50 -3.89 -26.09
C ASP A 259 26.09 -5.27 -25.76
N GLY A 260 25.23 -6.28 -25.62
CA GLY A 260 25.63 -7.65 -25.25
C GLY A 260 24.55 -8.44 -24.52
N GLU A 261 24.85 -9.71 -24.26
CA GLU A 261 23.91 -10.70 -23.69
C GLU A 261 23.22 -10.22 -22.41
N GLU A 262 23.97 -9.67 -21.46
CA GLU A 262 23.43 -9.16 -20.19
C GLU A 262 22.37 -8.06 -20.42
N ARG A 263 22.62 -7.15 -21.36
CA ARG A 263 21.70 -6.08 -21.70
C ARG A 263 20.44 -6.64 -22.35
N TRP A 264 20.57 -7.55 -23.31
CA TRP A 264 19.43 -8.14 -24.02
C TRP A 264 18.53 -8.97 -23.10
N MET A 265 19.13 -9.72 -22.15
CA MET A 265 18.39 -10.46 -21.14
C MET A 265 17.62 -9.52 -20.22
N LEU A 266 18.26 -8.46 -19.73
CA LEU A 266 17.61 -7.48 -18.86
C LEU A 266 16.52 -6.70 -19.58
N GLU A 267 16.76 -6.28 -20.83
CA GLU A 267 15.75 -5.64 -21.68
C GLU A 267 14.52 -6.53 -21.85
N THR A 268 14.73 -7.80 -22.18
CA THR A 268 13.65 -8.79 -22.34
C THR A 268 12.80 -8.90 -21.07
N GLN A 269 13.44 -8.93 -19.90
CA GLN A 269 12.74 -8.98 -18.62
C GLN A 269 11.95 -7.68 -18.37
N LEU A 270 12.58 -6.52 -18.54
CA LEU A 270 11.95 -5.22 -18.30
C LEU A 270 10.78 -4.94 -19.26
N VAL A 271 10.88 -5.36 -20.52
CA VAL A 271 9.77 -5.28 -21.49
C VAL A 271 8.60 -6.13 -21.03
N ARG A 272 8.84 -7.36 -20.54
CA ARG A 272 7.78 -8.22 -20.01
C ARG A 272 7.12 -7.61 -18.78
N ASP A 273 7.91 -7.04 -17.87
CA ASP A 273 7.39 -6.38 -16.68
C ASP A 273 6.57 -5.13 -17.03
N ARG A 274 7.06 -4.32 -17.98
CA ARG A 274 6.31 -3.19 -18.55
C ARG A 274 4.97 -3.62 -19.15
N ASN A 275 4.94 -4.71 -19.91
CA ASN A 275 3.71 -5.20 -20.54
C ASN A 275 2.69 -5.63 -19.47
N ARG A 276 3.13 -6.34 -18.42
CA ARG A 276 2.25 -6.71 -17.29
C ARG A 276 1.65 -5.48 -16.60
N ILE A 277 2.44 -4.42 -16.43
CA ILE A 277 1.96 -3.16 -15.83
C ILE A 277 0.91 -2.51 -16.74
N ALA A 278 1.18 -2.43 -18.04
CA ALA A 278 0.24 -1.84 -19.01
C ALA A 278 -1.10 -2.60 -19.04
N ASP A 279 -1.06 -3.94 -19.14
CA ASP A 279 -2.25 -4.78 -19.16
C ASP A 279 -3.08 -4.61 -17.86
N ALA A 280 -2.41 -4.65 -16.72
CA ALA A 280 -3.06 -4.47 -15.42
C ALA A 280 -3.75 -3.11 -15.28
N LEU A 281 -3.13 -2.02 -15.76
CA LEU A 281 -3.72 -0.67 -15.74
C LEU A 281 -4.94 -0.59 -16.67
N ILE A 282 -4.88 -1.22 -17.85
CA ILE A 282 -6.01 -1.31 -18.77
C ILE A 282 -7.16 -2.09 -18.13
N ASP A 283 -6.89 -3.22 -17.51
CA ASP A 283 -7.90 -4.06 -16.89
C ASP A 283 -8.52 -3.40 -15.66
N CYS A 284 -7.72 -2.69 -14.86
CA CYS A 284 -8.22 -1.86 -13.76
C CYS A 284 -9.13 -0.74 -14.27
N ARG A 285 -8.77 -0.05 -15.36
CA ARG A 285 -9.63 0.95 -16.00
C ARG A 285 -10.96 0.33 -16.45
N ARG A 286 -10.91 -0.79 -17.18
CA ARG A 286 -12.11 -1.49 -17.67
C ARG A 286 -13.01 -1.98 -16.54
N LEU A 287 -12.42 -2.46 -15.45
CA LEU A 287 -13.15 -2.87 -14.24
C LEU A 287 -13.93 -1.68 -13.66
N ILE A 288 -13.30 -0.52 -13.56
CA ILE A 288 -13.97 0.70 -13.10
C ILE A 288 -15.11 1.08 -14.04
N GLU A 289 -14.85 1.15 -15.34
CA GLU A 289 -15.86 1.51 -16.35
C GLU A 289 -17.04 0.53 -16.37
N GLY A 290 -16.79 -0.77 -16.18
CA GLY A 290 -17.83 -1.78 -16.01
C GLY A 290 -18.65 -1.55 -14.74
N THR A 291 -17.98 -1.36 -13.60
CA THR A 291 -18.64 -1.10 -12.32
C THR A 291 -19.52 0.14 -12.38
N LEU A 292 -19.03 1.23 -12.97
CA LEU A 292 -19.78 2.48 -13.07
C LEU A 292 -20.99 2.35 -13.99
N ARG A 293 -20.90 1.60 -15.10
CA ARG A 293 -22.05 1.33 -15.97
C ARG A 293 -23.15 0.55 -15.25
N ASP A 294 -22.79 -0.38 -14.37
CA ASP A 294 -23.74 -1.21 -13.63
C ASP A 294 -24.41 -0.48 -12.45
N LEU A 295 -23.93 0.72 -12.09
CA LEU A 295 -24.51 1.57 -11.03
C LEU A 295 -25.52 2.58 -11.57
N HIS A 296 -25.63 2.71 -12.89
CA HIS A 296 -26.59 3.55 -13.60
C HIS A 296 -27.79 2.72 -14.07
#